data_AF-A0A0W0SE06-F1
#
_entry.id   AF-A0A0W0SE06-F1
#
_cell.length_a   1.000
_cell.length_b   1.000
_cell.length_c   1.000
_cell.angle_alpha   90.00
_cell.angle_beta   90.00
_cell.angle_gamma   90.00
#
_symmetry.space_group_name_H-M   'P 1'
#
loop_
_entity.id
_entity.type
_entity.pdbx_description
1 polymer ?
#
loop_
_entity_poly.entity_id
_entity_poly.type
_entity_poly.pdbx_seq_one_letter_code
_entity_poly.pdbx_strand_id
1 'polypeptide(L)'
;MLRTLNKLSGFLLGIILYPLKSLFVNFLLAMGIVFIAGLVLTIIPALVGSLFYDKTEENKLPIAILSAVLTNLGLLIIVPPATVAVLIALAVESIKDIFSSARLGATEGYNEGLFYHVFKQALIAYLPFSRTLQRGINALNRNRTLNEEGLNNLRTDDIDFSQFGEDVPRSGSKVPDLFGPKEKNAVVFTPLTPVELQSLKGIVALQATLDRYTDLLERLTTLEQAMSAPRSEEGCLDYELVQDELTYTEMKTPCLIVKFYEYKPQPNELSPPKWKVVPGTTKITDFDKNLTPWLTLHNNAHPLFRDEVDNPADFNGCKTKYHVFPYKELKDSHELRELTATIRKELSVLDPRNIPSAPVVISEIRATLGQTFFGDTVAPVDTQPDANQHASPTFP
;
A
#
# COMPACT_ATOMS: atom_id res chain seq x y z
N MET A 1 5.16 -20.03 -42.67
CA MET A 1 6.25 -19.08 -42.96
C MET A 1 6.26 -17.85 -42.03
N LEU A 2 5.12 -17.23 -41.72
CA LEU A 2 5.06 -16.07 -40.81
C LEU A 2 5.49 -16.38 -39.36
N ARG A 3 5.16 -17.57 -38.83
CA ARG A 3 5.55 -17.99 -37.47
C ARG A 3 7.06 -18.20 -37.32
N THR A 4 7.71 -18.79 -38.31
CA THR A 4 9.17 -18.98 -38.33
C THR A 4 9.92 -17.67 -38.47
N LEU A 5 9.39 -16.73 -39.29
CA LEU A 5 9.95 -15.39 -39.41
C LEU A 5 9.82 -14.60 -38.10
N ASN A 6 8.68 -14.70 -37.41
CA ASN A 6 8.45 -14.05 -36.12
C ASN A 6 9.40 -14.58 -35.02
N LYS A 7 9.56 -15.92 -34.94
CA LYS A 7 10.53 -16.55 -34.01
C LYS A 7 11.97 -16.17 -34.30
N LEU A 8 12.36 -16.13 -35.58
CA LEU A 8 13.70 -15.70 -35.98
C LEU A 8 13.94 -14.22 -35.65
N SER A 9 12.93 -13.36 -35.86
CA SER A 9 13.01 -11.94 -35.48
C SER A 9 13.07 -11.74 -33.97
N GLY A 10 12.32 -12.51 -33.18
CA GLY A 10 12.37 -12.48 -31.72
C GLY A 10 13.73 -12.91 -31.17
N PHE A 11 14.31 -13.97 -31.74
CA PHE A 11 15.66 -14.45 -31.41
C PHE A 11 16.73 -13.38 -31.69
N LEU A 12 16.74 -12.81 -32.90
CA LEU A 12 17.72 -11.78 -33.28
C LEU A 12 17.57 -10.53 -32.42
N LEU A 13 16.33 -10.11 -32.15
CA LEU A 13 16.06 -8.95 -31.31
C LEU A 13 16.47 -9.19 -29.85
N GLY A 14 16.22 -10.38 -29.31
CA GLY A 14 16.60 -10.76 -27.95
C GLY A 14 18.12 -10.75 -27.75
N ILE A 15 18.88 -11.28 -28.72
CA ILE A 15 20.36 -11.26 -28.69
C ILE A 15 20.92 -9.83 -28.68
N ILE A 16 20.21 -8.86 -29.29
CA ILE A 16 20.70 -7.49 -29.40
C ILE A 16 20.21 -6.62 -28.23
N LEU A 17 18.91 -6.64 -27.94
CA LEU A 17 18.28 -5.74 -26.95
C LEU A 17 18.66 -6.10 -25.52
N TYR A 18 18.76 -7.38 -25.18
CA TYR A 18 19.00 -7.80 -23.79
C TYR A 18 20.42 -7.44 -23.31
N PRO A 19 21.48 -7.70 -24.10
CA PRO A 19 22.81 -7.23 -23.76
C PRO A 19 22.94 -5.71 -23.75
N LEU A 20 22.30 -5.02 -24.70
CA LEU A 20 22.30 -3.56 -24.75
C LEU A 20 21.67 -2.96 -23.48
N LYS A 21 20.57 -3.54 -23.01
CA LYS A 21 19.93 -3.15 -21.75
C LYS A 21 20.84 -3.43 -20.56
N SER A 22 21.43 -4.62 -20.47
CA SER A 22 22.35 -4.98 -19.39
C SER A 22 23.52 -3.98 -19.32
N LEU A 23 24.08 -3.60 -20.47
CA LEU A 23 25.12 -2.58 -20.56
C LEU A 23 24.62 -1.21 -20.07
N PHE A 24 23.42 -0.80 -20.47
CA PHE A 24 22.81 0.45 -19.99
C PHE A 24 22.60 0.48 -18.47
N VAL A 25 22.08 -0.61 -17.89
CA VAL A 25 21.88 -0.73 -16.44
C VAL A 25 23.22 -0.69 -15.70
N ASN A 26 24.22 -1.42 -16.18
CA ASN A 26 25.56 -1.41 -15.57
C ASN A 26 26.26 -0.06 -15.72
N PHE A 27 26.03 0.67 -16.82
CA PHE A 27 26.50 2.04 -16.98
C PHE A 27 25.87 2.99 -15.96
N LEU A 28 24.55 2.90 -15.73
CA LEU A 28 23.88 3.68 -14.70
C LEU A 28 24.41 3.37 -13.30
N LEU A 29 24.67 2.10 -12.99
CA LEU A 29 25.28 1.69 -11.72
C LEU A 29 26.69 2.28 -11.55
N ALA A 30 27.53 2.23 -12.60
CA ALA A 30 28.85 2.82 -12.58
C ALA A 30 28.80 4.34 -12.31
N MET A 31 27.87 5.05 -12.97
CA MET A 31 27.65 6.47 -12.71
C MET A 31 27.20 6.74 -11.27
N GLY A 32 26.30 5.91 -10.74
CA GLY A 32 25.85 6.00 -9.34
C GLY A 32 27.00 5.84 -8.34
N ILE A 33 27.90 4.88 -8.58
CA ILE A 33 29.08 4.66 -7.74
C ILE A 33 30.00 5.88 -7.75
N VAL A 34 30.30 6.43 -8.92
CA VAL A 34 31.14 7.64 -9.05
C VAL A 34 30.49 8.85 -8.38
N PHE A 35 29.17 8.99 -8.52
CA PHE A 35 28.41 10.06 -7.88
C PHE A 35 28.46 9.96 -6.35
N ILE A 36 28.23 8.76 -5.79
CA ILE A 36 28.33 8.52 -4.34
C ILE A 36 29.75 8.80 -3.84
N ALA A 37 30.78 8.37 -4.57
CA ALA A 37 32.17 8.65 -4.21
C ALA A 37 32.44 10.17 -4.17
N GLY A 38 31.91 10.92 -5.13
CA GLY A 38 31.98 12.38 -5.15
C GLY A 38 31.27 13.05 -3.96
N LEU A 39 30.10 12.54 -3.58
CA LEU A 39 29.38 13.00 -2.39
C LEU A 39 30.17 12.72 -1.11
N VAL A 40 30.75 11.52 -0.97
CA VAL A 40 31.59 11.15 0.18
C VAL A 40 32.78 12.09 0.31
N LEU A 41 33.47 12.39 -0.81
CA LEU A 41 34.63 13.29 -0.84
C LEU A 41 34.29 14.75 -0.52
N THR A 42 33.05 15.18 -0.72
CA THR A 42 32.64 16.59 -0.52
C THR A 42 31.90 16.80 0.80
N ILE A 43 30.92 15.94 1.10
CA ILE A 43 30.03 16.09 2.26
C ILE A 43 30.72 15.68 3.55
N ILE A 44 31.47 14.57 3.59
CA ILE A 44 32.07 14.09 4.84
C ILE A 44 33.07 15.10 5.42
N PRO A 45 34.02 15.67 4.64
CA PRO A 45 34.92 16.70 5.16
C PRO A 45 34.17 17.93 5.71
N ALA A 46 33.09 18.35 5.05
CA ALA A 46 32.27 19.47 5.50
C ALA A 46 31.55 19.15 6.83
N LEU A 47 30.98 17.96 6.95
CA LEU A 47 30.34 17.50 8.20
C LEU A 47 31.34 17.39 9.35
N VAL A 48 32.51 16.80 9.10
CA VAL A 48 33.57 16.70 10.10
C VAL A 48 34.03 18.09 10.53
N GLY A 49 34.28 18.99 9.57
CA GLY A 49 34.63 20.38 9.87
C GLY A 49 33.58 21.08 10.74
N SER A 50 32.28 20.89 10.44
CA SER A 50 31.18 21.42 11.26
C SER A 50 31.18 20.85 12.67
N LEU A 51 31.36 19.53 12.81
CA LEU A 51 31.40 18.87 14.13
C LEU A 51 32.56 19.38 14.99
N PHE A 52 33.72 19.65 14.40
CA PHE A 52 34.87 20.21 15.12
C PHE A 52 34.73 21.70 15.42
N TYR A 53 34.02 22.45 14.57
CA TYR A 53 33.67 23.84 14.83
C TYR A 53 32.79 23.97 16.09
N ASP A 54 31.79 23.10 16.23
CA ASP A 54 30.86 23.14 17.37
C ASP A 54 31.51 22.69 18.68
N LYS A 55 32.44 21.73 18.62
CA LYS A 55 33.05 21.10 19.81
C LYS A 55 34.25 21.85 20.39
N THR A 56 34.88 22.74 19.64
CA THR A 56 36.11 23.40 20.10
C THR A 56 35.78 24.79 20.65
N GLU A 57 36.29 25.14 21.83
CA GLU A 57 36.01 26.44 22.47
C GLU A 57 36.96 27.54 21.97
N GLU A 58 38.25 27.23 21.81
CA GLU A 58 39.27 28.14 21.29
C GLU A 58 39.65 27.80 19.83
N ASN A 59 40.01 28.80 19.03
CA ASN A 59 40.48 28.60 17.64
C ASN A 59 39.56 27.74 16.75
N LYS A 60 38.24 27.92 16.89
CA LYS A 60 37.20 27.11 16.25
C LYS A 60 37.36 26.98 14.73
N LEU A 61 37.57 28.12 14.06
CA LEU A 61 37.62 28.19 12.60
C LEU A 61 38.89 27.54 12.03
N PRO A 62 40.12 27.84 12.52
CA PRO A 62 41.33 27.14 12.09
C PRO A 62 41.26 25.62 12.29
N ILE A 63 40.73 25.15 13.43
CA ILE A 63 40.65 23.72 13.75
C ILE A 63 39.58 23.01 12.91
N ALA A 64 38.44 23.65 12.66
CA ALA A 64 37.42 23.16 11.73
C ALA A 64 37.95 23.02 10.29
N ILE A 65 38.68 24.02 9.80
CA ILE A 65 39.28 23.98 8.46
C ILE A 65 40.35 22.89 8.39
N LEU A 66 41.25 22.83 9.38
CA LEU A 66 42.33 21.83 9.41
C LEU A 66 41.76 20.40 9.46
N SER A 67 40.75 20.15 10.29
CA SER A 67 40.10 18.83 10.39
C SER A 67 39.39 18.43 9.09
N ALA A 68 38.69 19.37 8.43
CA ALA A 68 38.11 19.12 7.11
C ALA A 68 39.19 18.78 6.07
N VAL A 69 40.29 19.54 6.02
CA VAL A 69 41.41 19.30 5.08
C VAL A 69 42.08 17.95 5.33
N LEU A 70 42.39 17.61 6.58
CA LEU A 70 42.99 16.33 6.95
C LEU A 70 42.06 15.16 6.64
N THR A 71 40.76 15.31 6.89
CA THR A 71 39.75 14.30 6.53
C THR A 71 39.70 14.11 5.02
N ASN A 72 39.69 15.20 4.25
CA ASN A 72 39.67 15.13 2.79
C ASN A 72 40.93 14.43 2.24
N LEU A 73 42.12 14.72 2.78
CA LEU A 73 43.35 14.03 2.41
C LEU A 73 43.28 12.52 2.69
N GLY A 74 42.75 12.13 3.85
CA GLY A 74 42.54 10.71 4.18
C GLY A 74 41.56 10.04 3.22
N LEU A 75 40.43 10.70 2.92
CA LEU A 75 39.44 10.18 1.99
C LEU A 75 39.97 10.07 0.56
N LEU A 76 40.80 11.02 0.10
CA LEU A 76 41.43 10.96 -1.23
C LEU A 76 42.39 9.76 -1.39
N ILE A 77 42.93 9.23 -0.30
CA ILE A 77 43.77 8.02 -0.34
C ILE A 77 42.90 6.76 -0.39
N ILE A 78 41.72 6.76 0.23
CA ILE A 78 40.89 5.55 0.40
C ILE A 78 39.82 5.44 -0.68
N VAL A 79 39.08 6.51 -0.93
CA VAL A 79 37.86 6.51 -1.77
C VAL A 79 38.19 6.23 -3.24
N PRO A 80 39.16 6.88 -3.90
CA PRO A 80 39.45 6.60 -5.30
C PRO A 80 39.91 5.16 -5.57
N PRO A 81 40.86 4.57 -4.81
CA PRO A 81 41.24 3.17 -5.01
C PRO A 81 40.08 2.19 -4.77
N ALA A 82 39.27 2.42 -3.73
CA ALA A 82 38.08 1.62 -3.47
C ALA A 82 37.07 1.72 -4.62
N THR A 83 36.84 2.93 -5.14
CA THR A 83 35.94 3.17 -6.28
C THR A 83 36.43 2.44 -7.53
N VAL A 84 37.73 2.53 -7.84
CA VAL A 84 38.34 1.82 -8.97
C VAL A 84 38.19 0.31 -8.81
N ALA A 85 38.44 -0.25 -7.63
CA ALA A 85 38.29 -1.67 -7.37
C ALA A 85 36.85 -2.14 -7.59
N VAL A 86 35.85 -1.38 -7.11
CA VAL A 86 34.43 -1.68 -7.32
C VAL A 86 34.05 -1.57 -8.79
N LEU A 87 34.53 -0.56 -9.52
CA LEU A 87 34.27 -0.42 -10.96
C LEU A 87 34.88 -1.56 -11.78
N ILE A 88 36.07 -2.04 -11.42
CA ILE A 88 36.69 -3.21 -12.05
C ILE A 88 35.82 -4.46 -11.80
N ALA A 89 35.36 -4.67 -10.57
CA ALA A 89 34.46 -5.78 -10.26
C ALA A 89 33.15 -5.69 -11.07
N LEU A 90 32.55 -4.50 -11.14
CA LEU A 90 31.35 -4.23 -11.93
C LEU A 90 31.58 -4.50 -13.43
N ALA A 91 32.73 -4.11 -13.97
CA ALA A 91 33.07 -4.35 -15.38
C ALA A 91 33.17 -5.85 -15.69
N VAL A 92 33.83 -6.63 -14.81
CA VAL A 92 33.93 -8.09 -14.95
C VAL A 92 32.54 -8.75 -14.89
N GLU A 93 31.67 -8.28 -13.99
CA GLU A 93 30.29 -8.77 -13.89
C GLU A 93 29.46 -8.37 -15.11
N SER A 94 29.62 -7.15 -15.61
CA SER A 94 28.92 -6.65 -16.80
C SER A 94 29.20 -7.52 -18.02
N ILE A 95 30.45 -7.96 -18.20
CA ILE A 95 30.81 -8.88 -19.29
C ILE A 95 30.03 -10.19 -19.16
N LYS A 96 29.96 -10.77 -17.95
CA LYS A 96 29.21 -12.02 -17.71
C LYS A 96 27.71 -11.82 -17.92
N ASP A 97 27.17 -10.69 -17.49
CA ASP A 97 25.76 -10.35 -17.63
C ASP A 97 25.36 -10.12 -19.09
N ILE A 98 26.24 -9.52 -19.90
CA ILE A 98 26.07 -9.39 -21.37
C ILE A 98 25.91 -10.77 -22.02
N PHE A 99 26.80 -11.72 -21.73
CA PHE A 99 26.72 -13.07 -22.31
C PHE A 99 25.50 -13.86 -21.80
N SER A 100 25.18 -13.75 -20.51
CA SER A 100 24.00 -14.38 -19.92
C SER A 100 22.71 -13.81 -20.52
N SER A 101 22.64 -12.48 -20.68
CA SER A 101 21.50 -11.77 -21.24
C SER A 101 21.32 -12.07 -22.73
N ALA A 102 22.41 -12.23 -23.48
CA ALA A 102 22.36 -12.66 -24.88
C ALA A 102 21.77 -14.06 -25.02
N ARG A 103 22.21 -15.00 -24.17
CA ARG A 103 21.67 -16.37 -24.15
C ARG A 103 20.19 -16.39 -23.75
N LEU A 104 19.83 -15.64 -22.72
CA LEU A 104 18.46 -15.58 -22.20
C LEU A 104 17.52 -14.92 -23.22
N GLY A 105 17.93 -13.81 -23.85
CA GLY A 105 17.19 -13.15 -24.92
C GLY A 105 17.04 -14.03 -26.16
N ALA A 106 18.06 -14.82 -26.50
CA ALA A 106 17.98 -15.81 -27.58
C ALA A 106 16.92 -16.90 -27.27
N THR A 107 16.92 -17.45 -26.06
CA THR A 107 15.98 -18.51 -25.67
C THR A 107 14.55 -17.99 -25.54
N GLU A 108 14.35 -16.85 -24.88
CA GLU A 108 13.02 -16.24 -24.74
C GLU A 108 12.48 -15.79 -26.10
N GLY A 109 13.29 -15.14 -26.93
CA GLY A 109 12.88 -14.69 -28.26
C GLY A 109 12.49 -15.83 -29.21
N TYR A 110 13.09 -17.01 -29.06
CA TYR A 110 12.76 -18.19 -29.86
C TYR A 110 11.51 -18.94 -29.35
N ASN A 111 11.34 -19.03 -28.02
CA ASN A 111 10.27 -19.79 -27.38
C ASN A 111 8.94 -19.02 -27.37
N GLU A 112 8.97 -17.76 -26.91
CA GLU A 112 7.79 -16.88 -26.77
C GLU A 112 7.36 -16.28 -28.13
N GLY A 113 8.29 -16.22 -29.08
CA GLY A 113 7.99 -16.02 -30.50
C GLY A 113 7.31 -14.70 -30.88
N LEU A 114 7.26 -13.69 -30.01
CA LEU A 114 6.67 -12.38 -30.29
C LEU A 114 7.70 -11.28 -30.08
N PHE A 115 8.08 -10.61 -31.17
CA PHE A 115 8.87 -9.37 -31.17
C PHE A 115 8.41 -8.39 -30.08
N TYR A 116 7.09 -8.25 -29.91
CA TYR A 116 6.46 -7.39 -28.91
C TYR A 116 6.76 -7.82 -27.46
N HIS A 117 6.81 -9.13 -27.18
CA HIS A 117 7.10 -9.66 -25.85
C HIS A 117 8.55 -9.33 -25.43
N VAL A 118 9.52 -9.64 -26.30
CA VAL A 118 10.94 -9.34 -26.06
C VAL A 118 11.16 -7.82 -25.91
N PHE A 119 10.51 -7.01 -26.74
CA PHE A 119 10.59 -5.55 -26.65
C PHE A 119 9.97 -5.01 -25.35
N LYS A 120 8.79 -5.51 -24.95
CA LYS A 120 8.11 -5.12 -23.70
C LYS A 120 8.91 -5.55 -22.46
N GLN A 121 9.43 -6.77 -22.44
CA GLN A 121 10.29 -7.29 -21.36
C GLN A 121 11.59 -6.46 -21.26
N ALA A 122 12.21 -6.14 -22.40
CA ALA A 122 13.38 -5.27 -22.47
C ALA A 122 13.09 -3.82 -22.06
N LEU A 123 11.85 -3.34 -22.06
CA LEU A 123 11.53 -2.01 -21.53
C LEU A 123 11.16 -2.02 -20.05
N ILE A 124 10.39 -3.02 -19.59
CA ILE A 124 9.74 -2.97 -18.27
C ILE A 124 10.55 -3.66 -17.16
N ALA A 125 11.24 -4.77 -17.44
CA ALA A 125 11.90 -5.56 -16.39
C ALA A 125 13.37 -5.16 -16.21
N TYR A 126 13.77 -4.54 -15.11
CA TYR A 126 15.18 -4.09 -14.88
C TYR A 126 16.02 -5.09 -14.06
N LEU A 127 15.37 -5.80 -13.13
CA LEU A 127 16.01 -6.75 -12.21
C LEU A 127 16.73 -7.94 -12.87
N PRO A 128 16.20 -8.60 -13.92
CA PRO A 128 16.86 -9.77 -14.49
C PRO A 128 18.13 -9.45 -15.29
N PHE A 129 18.45 -8.17 -15.50
CA PHE A 129 19.53 -7.73 -16.40
C PHE A 129 20.80 -7.23 -15.71
N SER A 130 20.79 -7.14 -14.37
CA SER A 130 21.99 -6.80 -13.59
C SER A 130 22.05 -7.63 -12.32
N ARG A 131 23.00 -8.57 -12.28
CA ARG A 131 23.24 -9.38 -11.08
C ARG A 131 23.77 -8.53 -9.94
N THR A 132 24.47 -7.44 -10.23
CA THR A 132 24.96 -6.51 -9.22
C THR A 132 23.82 -5.73 -8.58
N LEU A 133 22.82 -5.30 -9.37
CA LEU A 133 21.60 -4.68 -8.83
C LEU A 133 20.82 -5.67 -7.96
N GLN A 134 20.67 -6.92 -8.43
CA GLN A 134 20.02 -7.99 -7.67
C GLN A 134 20.77 -8.25 -6.35
N ARG A 135 22.10 -8.38 -6.37
CA ARG A 135 22.90 -8.53 -5.14
C ARG A 135 22.84 -7.31 -4.22
N GLY A 136 22.79 -6.10 -4.77
CA GLY A 136 22.65 -4.86 -3.99
C GLY A 136 21.31 -4.81 -3.27
N ILE A 137 20.22 -5.12 -3.98
CA ILE A 137 18.87 -5.24 -3.41
C ILE A 137 18.84 -6.38 -2.38
N ASN A 138 19.45 -7.52 -2.67
CA ASN A 138 19.49 -8.67 -1.76
C ASN A 138 20.34 -8.38 -0.52
N ALA A 139 21.39 -7.57 -0.63
CA ALA A 139 22.20 -7.13 0.50
C ALA A 139 21.46 -6.09 1.36
N LEU A 140 20.74 -5.16 0.74
CA LEU A 140 19.85 -4.20 1.42
C LEU A 140 18.66 -4.92 2.09
N ASN A 141 18.13 -5.94 1.43
CA ASN A 141 17.07 -6.80 1.93
C ASN A 141 17.60 -7.92 2.84
N ARG A 142 18.91 -8.12 3.00
CA ARG A 142 19.45 -9.17 3.91
C ARG A 142 19.11 -8.90 5.38
N ASN A 143 18.82 -7.63 5.72
CA ASN A 143 18.30 -7.23 7.02
C ASN A 143 16.76 -7.29 7.12
N ARG A 144 16.08 -7.75 6.07
CA ARG A 144 14.64 -7.99 6.00
C ARG A 144 14.45 -9.34 5.33
N THR A 145 14.42 -10.41 6.13
CA THR A 145 14.22 -11.79 5.69
C THR A 145 12.94 -11.93 4.85
N LEU A 146 13.05 -11.62 3.56
CA LEU A 146 12.13 -12.00 2.51
C LEU A 146 12.85 -13.12 1.79
N ASN A 147 12.30 -14.31 1.95
CA ASN A 147 12.83 -15.54 1.41
C ASN A 147 12.64 -15.51 -0.12
N GLU A 148 13.60 -14.94 -0.85
CA GLU A 148 13.57 -14.85 -2.31
C GLU A 148 13.51 -16.22 -2.99
N GLU A 149 13.96 -17.26 -2.29
CA GLU A 149 13.82 -18.65 -2.72
C GLU A 149 12.34 -19.08 -2.74
N GLY A 150 11.53 -18.61 -1.78
CA GLY A 150 10.08 -18.77 -1.80
C GLY A 150 9.40 -17.96 -2.92
N LEU A 151 9.90 -16.76 -3.23
CA LEU A 151 9.33 -15.91 -4.28
C LEU A 151 9.65 -16.41 -5.70
N ASN A 152 10.81 -17.05 -5.89
CA ASN A 152 11.15 -17.68 -7.17
C ASN A 152 10.45 -19.04 -7.35
N ASN A 153 10.19 -19.77 -6.27
CA ASN A 153 9.40 -21.00 -6.30
C ASN A 153 7.90 -20.73 -6.50
N LEU A 154 7.41 -19.52 -6.18
CA LEU A 154 6.05 -19.06 -6.47
C LEU A 154 5.79 -18.77 -7.97
N ARG A 155 6.84 -18.81 -8.80
CA ARG A 155 6.80 -18.35 -10.19
C ARG A 155 6.88 -19.48 -11.22
N THR A 156 7.04 -20.71 -10.77
CA THR A 156 6.96 -21.92 -11.59
C THR A 156 5.64 -22.61 -11.31
N ASP A 157 4.89 -22.87 -12.37
CA ASP A 157 3.55 -23.47 -12.39
C ASP A 157 3.46 -24.73 -11.49
N ASP A 158 2.31 -24.85 -10.81
CA ASP A 158 1.88 -25.92 -9.89
C ASP A 158 2.60 -26.01 -8.53
N ILE A 159 2.20 -25.15 -7.59
CA ILE A 159 2.58 -25.29 -6.18
C ILE A 159 1.65 -26.30 -5.50
N ASP A 160 2.10 -27.55 -5.42
CA ASP A 160 1.57 -28.54 -4.48
C ASP A 160 2.12 -28.26 -3.07
N PHE A 161 1.34 -27.55 -2.27
CA PHE A 161 1.68 -27.19 -0.88
C PHE A 161 1.81 -28.39 0.07
N SER A 162 1.55 -29.62 -0.39
CA SER A 162 1.75 -30.84 0.41
C SER A 162 3.23 -31.24 0.59
N GLN A 163 4.14 -30.71 -0.23
CA GLN A 163 5.55 -31.14 -0.24
C GLN A 163 6.48 -30.42 0.75
N PHE A 164 6.03 -29.35 1.42
CA PHE A 164 6.82 -28.63 2.44
C PHE A 164 6.77 -29.31 3.85
N GLY A 165 6.53 -30.63 3.88
CA GLY A 165 5.96 -31.34 5.04
C GLY A 165 6.85 -31.70 6.22
N GLU A 166 8.18 -31.51 6.20
CA GLU A 166 9.03 -32.12 7.26
C GLU A 166 9.84 -31.18 8.16
N ASP A 167 10.26 -29.97 7.75
CA ASP A 167 11.28 -29.21 8.53
C ASP A 167 10.87 -27.82 9.04
N VAL A 168 9.60 -27.39 8.91
CA VAL A 168 9.15 -26.13 9.52
C VAL A 168 8.66 -26.37 10.95
N PRO A 169 9.20 -25.67 11.98
CA PRO A 169 8.76 -25.83 13.35
C PRO A 169 7.26 -25.51 13.46
N ARG A 170 6.47 -26.55 13.74
CA ARG A 170 5.03 -26.46 13.92
C ARG A 170 4.73 -25.61 15.14
N SER A 171 4.20 -24.39 14.94
CA SER A 171 3.54 -23.68 16.04
C SER A 171 2.32 -24.50 16.44
N GLY A 172 2.31 -25.04 17.66
CA GLY A 172 1.17 -25.78 18.21
C GLY A 172 -0.08 -24.92 18.49
N SER A 173 -0.15 -23.71 17.94
CA SER A 173 -1.29 -22.81 18.13
C SER A 173 -2.49 -23.29 17.31
N LYS A 174 -3.59 -23.59 18.01
CA LYS A 174 -4.91 -23.74 17.37
C LYS A 174 -5.18 -22.48 16.55
N VAL A 175 -5.60 -22.65 15.29
CA VAL A 175 -6.06 -21.54 14.44
C VAL A 175 -7.02 -20.69 15.28
N PRO A 176 -6.76 -19.37 15.45
CA PRO A 176 -7.64 -18.49 16.20
C PRO A 176 -9.06 -18.58 15.63
N ASP A 177 -10.09 -18.40 16.47
CA ASP A 177 -11.47 -18.34 15.97
C ASP A 177 -11.66 -17.04 15.17
N LEU A 178 -11.42 -17.13 13.86
CA LEU A 178 -11.51 -16.01 12.93
C LEU A 178 -12.96 -15.74 12.49
N PHE A 179 -13.88 -16.64 12.83
CA PHE A 179 -15.28 -16.46 12.50
C PHE A 179 -15.94 -15.60 13.57
N GLY A 180 -16.09 -14.32 13.25
CA GLY A 180 -16.86 -13.41 14.08
C GLY A 180 -18.30 -13.89 14.32
N PRO A 181 -18.96 -13.41 15.39
CA PRO A 181 -20.38 -13.68 15.59
C PRO A 181 -21.17 -13.25 14.35
N LYS A 182 -22.00 -14.15 13.82
CA LYS A 182 -22.90 -13.85 12.69
C LYS A 182 -23.75 -12.62 13.02
N GLU A 183 -23.48 -11.49 12.36
CA GLU A 183 -24.27 -10.28 12.56
C GLU A 183 -25.72 -10.54 12.13
N LYS A 184 -26.65 -10.40 13.07
CA LYS A 184 -28.08 -10.67 12.84
C LYS A 184 -28.79 -9.57 12.04
N ASN A 185 -28.15 -8.42 11.84
CA ASN A 185 -28.72 -7.25 11.17
C ASN A 185 -27.86 -6.88 9.96
N ALA A 186 -28.03 -7.62 8.86
CA ALA A 186 -27.44 -7.24 7.58
C ALA A 186 -28.10 -5.93 7.11
N VAL A 187 -27.41 -4.81 7.28
CA VAL A 187 -27.78 -3.55 6.63
C VAL A 187 -27.82 -3.82 5.12
N VAL A 188 -28.93 -3.50 4.47
CA VAL A 188 -29.07 -3.65 3.01
C VAL A 188 -27.98 -2.81 2.35
N PHE A 189 -27.01 -3.48 1.72
CA PHE A 189 -25.96 -2.82 0.96
C PHE A 189 -26.53 -2.35 -0.37
N THR A 190 -26.31 -1.08 -0.70
CA THR A 190 -26.64 -0.51 -2.01
C THR A 190 -25.39 0.19 -2.53
N PRO A 191 -24.79 -0.28 -3.64
CA PRO A 191 -23.63 0.36 -4.26
C PRO A 191 -23.86 1.85 -4.54
N LEU A 192 -22.77 2.60 -4.72
CA LEU A 192 -22.86 4.00 -5.16
C LEU A 192 -23.39 4.05 -6.59
N THR A 193 -24.34 4.95 -6.81
CA THR A 193 -24.90 5.22 -8.13
C THR A 193 -23.87 5.96 -9.01
N PRO A 194 -23.97 5.85 -10.35
CA PRO A 194 -23.09 6.59 -11.25
C PRO A 194 -23.12 8.10 -11.02
N VAL A 195 -24.28 8.64 -10.60
CA VAL A 195 -24.46 10.06 -10.26
C VAL A 195 -23.67 10.44 -9.01
N GLU A 196 -23.72 9.61 -7.95
CA GLU A 196 -22.90 9.79 -6.74
C GLU A 196 -21.40 9.73 -7.11
N LEU A 197 -20.97 8.75 -7.90
CA LEU A 197 -19.58 8.63 -8.35
C LEU A 197 -19.09 9.84 -9.15
N GLN A 198 -19.93 10.39 -10.03
CA GLN A 198 -19.59 11.57 -10.81
C GLN A 198 -19.46 12.83 -9.94
N SER A 199 -20.32 12.97 -8.93
CA SER A 199 -20.27 14.10 -7.98
C SER A 199 -19.00 14.09 -7.10
N LEU A 200 -18.40 12.93 -6.87
CA LEU A 200 -17.23 12.76 -6.01
C LEU A 200 -15.90 13.10 -6.68
N LYS A 201 -15.81 13.03 -8.02
CA LYS A 201 -14.56 13.27 -8.78
C LYS A 201 -13.95 14.67 -8.60
N GLY A 202 -14.69 15.62 -8.02
CA GLY A 202 -14.21 16.98 -7.72
C GLY A 202 -13.82 17.24 -6.26
N ILE A 203 -14.04 16.29 -5.34
CA ILE A 203 -13.84 16.50 -3.90
C ILE A 203 -12.52 15.88 -3.45
N VAL A 204 -11.46 16.71 -3.38
CA VAL A 204 -10.10 16.27 -3.03
C VAL A 204 -10.05 15.48 -1.71
N ALA A 205 -10.84 15.88 -0.71
CA ALA A 205 -10.89 15.21 0.59
C ALA A 205 -11.40 13.77 0.53
N LEU A 206 -12.18 13.41 -0.50
CA LEU A 206 -12.79 12.08 -0.66
C LEU A 206 -12.06 11.20 -1.67
N GLN A 207 -11.07 11.73 -2.39
CA GLN A 207 -10.38 11.02 -3.47
C GLN A 207 -9.78 9.69 -2.97
N ALA A 208 -9.04 9.70 -1.86
CA ALA A 208 -8.42 8.48 -1.33
C ALA A 208 -9.46 7.42 -0.89
N THR A 209 -10.62 7.86 -0.39
CA THR A 209 -11.72 6.97 -0.01
C THR A 209 -12.42 6.41 -1.24
N LEU A 210 -12.59 7.24 -2.27
CA LEU A 210 -13.16 6.85 -3.56
C LEU A 210 -12.26 5.85 -4.29
N ASP A 211 -10.95 6.10 -4.35
CA ASP A 211 -10.00 5.21 -5.01
C ASP A 211 -10.02 3.81 -4.37
N ARG A 212 -10.08 3.75 -3.04
CA ARG A 212 -10.22 2.49 -2.29
C ARG A 212 -11.57 1.81 -2.55
N TYR A 213 -12.65 2.58 -2.62
CA TYR A 213 -13.97 2.05 -2.94
C TYR A 213 -13.98 1.44 -4.36
N THR A 214 -13.42 2.14 -5.34
CA THR A 214 -13.39 1.68 -6.73
C THR A 214 -12.50 0.46 -6.91
N ASP A 215 -11.33 0.44 -6.27
CA ASP A 215 -10.42 -0.72 -6.29
C ASP A 215 -11.08 -1.97 -5.71
N LEU A 216 -11.65 -1.86 -4.51
CA LEU A 216 -12.30 -2.99 -3.86
C LEU A 216 -13.55 -3.45 -4.63
N LEU A 217 -14.33 -2.52 -5.17
CA LEU A 217 -15.50 -2.85 -5.99
C LEU A 217 -15.11 -3.59 -7.26
N GLU A 218 -14.06 -3.16 -7.94
CA GLU A 218 -13.54 -3.81 -9.15
C GLU A 218 -13.08 -5.24 -8.81
N ARG A 219 -12.23 -5.41 -7.80
CA ARG A 219 -11.74 -6.73 -7.34
C ARG A 219 -12.88 -7.69 -7.00
N LEU A 220 -13.90 -7.23 -6.27
CA LEU A 220 -15.05 -8.06 -5.90
C LEU A 220 -15.99 -8.34 -7.08
N THR A 221 -16.15 -7.40 -8.01
CA THR A 221 -16.94 -7.62 -9.24
C THR A 221 -16.28 -8.68 -10.12
N THR A 222 -14.95 -8.64 -10.24
CA THR A 222 -14.18 -9.65 -10.97
C THR A 222 -14.29 -11.02 -10.28
N LEU A 223 -14.27 -11.05 -8.95
CA LEU A 223 -14.52 -12.28 -8.18
C LEU A 223 -15.94 -12.83 -8.44
N GLU A 224 -16.98 -12.01 -8.46
CA GLU A 224 -18.34 -12.45 -8.79
C GLU A 224 -18.46 -12.97 -10.22
N GLN A 225 -17.78 -12.33 -11.18
CA GLN A 225 -17.70 -12.82 -12.55
C GLN A 225 -17.06 -14.21 -12.60
N ALA A 226 -15.93 -14.40 -11.92
CA ALA A 226 -15.28 -15.70 -11.81
C ALA A 226 -16.16 -16.75 -11.12
N MET A 227 -16.89 -16.37 -10.06
CA MET A 227 -17.84 -17.25 -9.37
C MET A 227 -19.03 -17.68 -10.24
N SER A 228 -19.41 -16.83 -11.21
CA SER A 228 -20.47 -17.12 -12.18
C SER A 228 -19.99 -17.91 -13.40
N ALA A 229 -18.68 -17.92 -13.66
CA ALA A 229 -18.07 -18.67 -14.75
C ALA A 229 -18.07 -20.19 -14.48
N PRO A 230 -17.95 -21.03 -15.52
CA PRO A 230 -17.78 -22.46 -15.35
C PRO A 230 -16.55 -22.74 -14.48
N ARG A 231 -16.72 -23.55 -13.43
CA ARG A 231 -15.61 -23.98 -12.59
C ARG A 231 -14.75 -25.00 -13.31
N SER A 232 -13.48 -25.10 -12.92
CA SER A 232 -12.58 -26.16 -13.38
C SER A 232 -13.09 -27.54 -12.95
N GLU A 233 -12.51 -28.62 -13.50
CA GLU A 233 -12.86 -30.00 -13.11
C GLU A 233 -12.70 -30.25 -11.60
N GLU A 234 -11.80 -29.50 -10.93
CA GLU A 234 -11.57 -29.56 -9.48
C GLU A 234 -12.53 -28.69 -8.65
N GLY A 235 -13.42 -27.94 -9.33
CA GLY A 235 -14.36 -27.01 -8.70
C GLY A 235 -13.73 -25.67 -8.30
N CYS A 236 -12.57 -25.32 -8.86
CA CYS A 236 -11.90 -24.05 -8.63
C CYS A 236 -12.41 -22.95 -9.57
N LEU A 237 -12.29 -21.71 -9.12
CA LEU A 237 -12.45 -20.50 -9.91
C LEU A 237 -11.25 -20.33 -10.84
N ASP A 238 -11.48 -19.72 -11.98
CA ASP A 238 -10.44 -19.36 -12.92
C ASP A 238 -9.48 -18.33 -12.29
N TYR A 239 -8.22 -18.74 -12.10
CA TYR A 239 -7.17 -17.92 -11.47
C TYR A 239 -6.73 -16.75 -12.38
N GLU A 240 -7.01 -16.81 -13.69
CA GLU A 240 -6.71 -15.70 -14.60
C GLU A 240 -7.67 -14.53 -14.37
N LEU A 241 -8.89 -14.81 -13.92
CA LEU A 241 -9.89 -13.80 -13.60
C LEU A 241 -9.68 -13.23 -12.19
N VAL A 242 -9.39 -14.06 -11.20
CA VAL A 242 -9.24 -13.60 -9.80
C VAL A 242 -7.78 -13.31 -9.48
N GLN A 243 -7.31 -12.12 -9.87
CA GLN A 243 -6.00 -11.62 -9.41
C GLN A 243 -6.21 -10.74 -8.18
N ASP A 244 -5.86 -11.25 -7.00
CA ASP A 244 -5.64 -10.41 -5.82
C ASP A 244 -4.16 -10.34 -5.47
N GLU A 245 -3.68 -9.11 -5.35
CA GLU A 245 -2.35 -8.50 -5.18
C GLU A 245 -1.05 -9.31 -5.15
N LEU A 246 -1.00 -10.64 -5.01
CA LEU A 246 0.23 -11.45 -5.07
C LEU A 246 0.04 -12.99 -5.07
N THR A 247 -1.18 -13.53 -5.25
CA THR A 247 -1.40 -15.00 -5.20
C THR A 247 -2.14 -15.51 -6.43
N TYR A 248 -1.42 -16.19 -7.32
CA TYR A 248 -1.96 -17.01 -8.42
C TYR A 248 -2.44 -18.35 -7.87
N THR A 249 -3.35 -18.33 -6.90
CA THR A 249 -3.83 -19.56 -6.27
C THR A 249 -5.24 -19.86 -6.72
N GLU A 250 -5.47 -21.12 -7.08
CA GLU A 250 -6.82 -21.61 -7.32
C GLU A 250 -7.71 -21.40 -6.09
N MET A 251 -8.95 -20.98 -6.33
CA MET A 251 -9.91 -20.66 -5.28
C MET A 251 -11.16 -21.53 -5.42
N LYS A 252 -11.50 -22.29 -4.40
CA LYS A 252 -12.71 -23.13 -4.29
C LYS A 252 -13.79 -22.48 -3.42
N THR A 253 -13.39 -21.94 -2.26
CA THR A 253 -14.22 -21.31 -1.23
C THR A 253 -13.74 -19.88 -0.94
N PRO A 254 -14.21 -18.90 -1.73
CA PRO A 254 -13.80 -17.51 -1.56
C PRO A 254 -14.22 -16.98 -0.18
N CYS A 255 -13.29 -16.31 0.49
CA CYS A 255 -13.53 -15.61 1.73
C CYS A 255 -12.80 -14.26 1.76
N LEU A 256 -13.32 -13.35 2.58
CA LEU A 256 -12.73 -12.04 2.85
C LEU A 256 -12.11 -12.07 4.23
N ILE A 257 -10.82 -11.78 4.32
CA ILE A 257 -10.16 -11.47 5.59
C ILE A 257 -10.12 -9.96 5.77
N VAL A 258 -10.68 -9.48 6.88
CA VAL A 258 -10.91 -8.05 7.14
C VAL A 258 -10.34 -7.69 8.50
N LYS A 259 -9.55 -6.60 8.55
CA LYS A 259 -9.04 -6.06 9.81
C LYS A 259 -10.04 -5.08 10.41
N PHE A 260 -10.32 -5.23 11.69
CA PHE A 260 -11.15 -4.31 12.46
C PHE A 260 -10.33 -3.61 13.54
N TYR A 261 -10.73 -2.40 13.90
CA TYR A 261 -10.23 -1.68 15.08
C TYR A 261 -11.36 -1.35 16.05
N GLU A 262 -11.03 -1.30 17.32
CA GLU A 262 -11.96 -0.98 18.40
C GLU A 262 -12.23 0.54 18.39
N TYR A 263 -13.40 0.95 17.89
CA TYR A 263 -13.84 2.33 17.95
C TYR A 263 -14.43 2.61 19.33
N LYS A 264 -13.67 3.35 20.15
CA LYS A 264 -14.18 3.87 21.42
C LYS A 264 -15.15 5.02 21.14
N PRO A 265 -16.44 4.90 21.52
CA PRO A 265 -17.37 6.02 21.38
C PRO A 265 -16.92 7.19 22.26
N GLN A 266 -17.39 8.40 21.93
CA GLN A 266 -17.09 9.60 22.71
C GLN A 266 -17.49 9.40 24.19
N PRO A 267 -16.84 10.10 25.14
CA PRO A 267 -17.04 9.89 26.59
C PRO A 267 -18.50 10.00 27.07
N ASN A 268 -19.41 10.55 26.26
CA ASN A 268 -20.83 10.71 26.58
C ASN A 268 -21.76 9.64 25.94
N GLU A 269 -21.24 8.67 25.18
CA GLU A 269 -22.03 7.57 24.59
C GLU A 269 -21.82 6.25 25.35
N LEU A 270 -22.82 5.80 26.11
CA LEU A 270 -22.88 4.48 26.76
C LEU A 270 -23.15 3.33 25.77
N SER A 271 -22.53 3.38 24.59
CA SER A 271 -22.60 2.29 23.62
C SER A 271 -21.46 1.29 23.86
N PRO A 272 -21.70 -0.03 23.69
CA PRO A 272 -20.60 -1.00 23.68
C PRO A 272 -19.58 -0.64 22.58
N PRO A 273 -18.30 -1.02 22.75
CA PRO A 273 -17.26 -0.76 21.76
C PRO A 273 -17.70 -1.31 20.40
N LYS A 274 -17.71 -0.44 19.39
CA LYS A 274 -18.06 -0.82 18.02
C LYS A 274 -16.78 -1.18 17.29
N TRP A 275 -16.76 -2.31 16.60
CA TRP A 275 -15.67 -2.66 15.72
C TRP A 275 -15.91 -2.02 14.36
N LYS A 276 -14.93 -1.28 13.86
CA LYS A 276 -14.97 -0.66 12.53
C LYS A 276 -13.86 -1.24 11.66
N VAL A 277 -14.06 -1.25 10.36
CA VAL A 277 -13.07 -1.78 9.42
C VAL A 277 -11.88 -0.83 9.30
N VAL A 278 -10.67 -1.38 9.27
CA VAL A 278 -9.47 -0.63 8.90
C VAL A 278 -9.45 -0.51 7.37
N PRO A 279 -9.49 0.70 6.80
CA PRO A 279 -9.56 0.87 5.36
C PRO A 279 -8.33 0.31 4.61
N GLY A 280 -8.55 -0.28 3.45
CA GLY A 280 -7.53 -0.84 2.57
C GLY A 280 -6.94 -2.17 3.05
N THR A 281 -7.61 -2.86 3.98
CA THR A 281 -7.08 -4.10 4.58
C THR A 281 -7.82 -5.36 4.15
N THR A 282 -8.94 -5.25 3.44
CA THR A 282 -9.65 -6.44 2.94
C THR A 282 -8.82 -7.18 1.89
N LYS A 283 -8.59 -8.47 2.12
CA LYS A 283 -7.98 -9.39 1.16
C LYS A 283 -8.95 -10.51 0.81
N ILE A 284 -8.92 -10.89 -0.46
CA ILE A 284 -9.69 -11.99 -1.02
C ILE A 284 -8.79 -13.22 -1.00
N THR A 285 -9.25 -14.31 -0.40
CA THR A 285 -8.47 -15.56 -0.32
C THR A 285 -9.38 -16.77 -0.34
N ASP A 286 -8.77 -17.96 -0.46
CA ASP A 286 -9.48 -19.22 -0.32
C ASP A 286 -9.43 -19.70 1.13
N PHE A 287 -10.58 -20.03 1.71
CA PHE A 287 -10.62 -20.45 3.11
C PHE A 287 -9.97 -21.82 3.32
N ASP A 288 -10.31 -22.80 2.49
CA ASP A 288 -10.00 -24.22 2.72
C ASP A 288 -8.64 -24.64 2.14
N LYS A 289 -8.33 -24.24 0.90
CA LYS A 289 -7.09 -24.56 0.18
C LYS A 289 -5.92 -23.66 0.59
N ASN A 290 -6.15 -22.38 0.93
CA ASN A 290 -5.06 -21.42 1.13
C ASN A 290 -4.93 -20.94 2.59
N LEU A 291 -5.97 -20.28 3.12
CA LEU A 291 -5.89 -19.58 4.39
C LEU A 291 -5.73 -20.55 5.58
N THR A 292 -6.59 -21.56 5.68
CA THR A 292 -6.55 -22.51 6.81
C THR A 292 -5.24 -23.30 6.86
N PRO A 293 -4.76 -23.89 5.75
CA PRO A 293 -3.47 -24.58 5.75
C PRO A 293 -2.32 -23.66 6.12
N TRP A 294 -2.30 -22.43 5.59
CA TRP A 294 -1.26 -21.46 5.90
C TRP A 294 -1.19 -21.12 7.40
N LEU A 295 -2.32 -20.74 7.99
CA LEU A 295 -2.41 -20.37 9.40
C LEU A 295 -2.11 -21.53 10.34
N THR A 296 -2.42 -22.76 9.92
CA THR A 296 -2.21 -23.95 10.74
C THR A 296 -0.78 -24.48 10.63
N LEU A 297 -0.20 -24.46 9.42
CA LEU A 297 1.04 -25.19 9.12
C LEU A 297 2.27 -24.29 9.12
N HIS A 298 2.13 -22.99 8.89
CA HIS A 298 3.27 -22.15 8.53
C HIS A 298 3.44 -20.97 9.47
N ASN A 299 2.45 -20.07 9.49
CA ASN A 299 2.59 -18.82 10.21
C ASN A 299 1.24 -18.27 10.63
N ASN A 300 1.18 -17.72 11.83
CA ASN A 300 0.04 -17.00 12.37
C ASN A 300 -0.16 -15.62 11.72
N ALA A 301 0.71 -15.19 10.81
CA ALA A 301 0.52 -14.00 9.97
C ALA A 301 0.04 -14.40 8.56
N HIS A 302 -0.96 -13.69 8.02
CA HIS A 302 -1.38 -13.86 6.63
C HIS A 302 -0.23 -13.49 5.67
N PRO A 303 -0.04 -14.17 4.52
CA PRO A 303 1.08 -13.88 3.60
C PRO A 303 1.18 -12.42 3.15
N LEU A 304 0.02 -11.76 3.05
CA LEU A 304 -0.10 -10.37 2.59
C LEU A 304 -0.15 -9.35 3.73
N PHE A 305 -0.31 -9.79 4.98
CA PHE A 305 -0.29 -8.90 6.13
C PHE A 305 1.07 -8.98 6.83
N ARG A 306 1.51 -7.85 7.38
CA ARG A 306 2.80 -7.77 8.08
C ARG A 306 2.68 -8.10 9.57
N ASP A 307 1.47 -8.33 10.05
CA ASP A 307 1.12 -8.55 11.44
C ASP A 307 0.42 -9.90 11.66
N GLU A 308 0.55 -10.40 12.89
CA GLU A 308 -0.04 -11.66 13.33
C GLU A 308 -1.57 -11.55 13.37
N VAL A 309 -2.27 -12.64 13.04
CA VAL A 309 -3.72 -12.66 12.90
C VAL A 309 -4.41 -12.64 14.27
N ASP A 310 -3.81 -13.26 15.29
CA ASP A 310 -4.31 -13.28 16.68
C ASP A 310 -3.99 -12.01 17.47
N ASN A 311 -2.88 -11.33 17.15
CA ASN A 311 -2.45 -10.10 17.80
C ASN A 311 -2.00 -9.04 16.78
N PRO A 312 -2.93 -8.54 15.95
CA PRO A 312 -2.58 -7.59 14.90
C PRO A 312 -2.21 -6.22 15.45
N ALA A 313 -1.34 -5.52 14.71
CA ALA A 313 -0.80 -4.24 15.13
C ALA A 313 -1.90 -3.18 15.28
N ASP A 314 -1.82 -2.38 16.33
CA ASP A 314 -2.78 -1.32 16.62
C ASP A 314 -2.95 -0.34 15.45
N PHE A 315 -4.18 0.13 15.25
CA PHE A 315 -4.50 1.16 14.26
C PHE A 315 -4.88 2.44 14.98
N ASN A 316 -4.10 3.51 14.78
CA ASN A 316 -4.27 4.80 15.47
C ASN A 316 -4.37 4.66 17.01
N GLY A 317 -3.56 3.77 17.60
CA GLY A 317 -3.56 3.49 19.04
C GLY A 317 -4.80 2.73 19.55
N CYS A 318 -5.63 2.21 18.64
CA CYS A 318 -6.77 1.36 18.97
C CYS A 318 -6.43 -0.11 18.69
N LYS A 319 -6.91 -1.00 19.57
CA LYS A 319 -6.74 -2.45 19.42
C LYS A 319 -7.38 -2.92 18.12
N THR A 320 -6.74 -3.90 17.48
CA THR A 320 -7.24 -4.47 16.23
C THR A 320 -7.46 -5.96 16.31
N LYS A 321 -8.22 -6.52 15.36
CA LYS A 321 -8.41 -7.96 15.17
C LYS A 321 -8.70 -8.26 13.71
N TYR A 322 -8.37 -9.47 13.25
CA TYR A 322 -8.80 -9.97 11.94
C TYR A 322 -10.02 -10.88 12.10
N HIS A 323 -10.98 -10.76 11.19
CA HIS A 323 -12.07 -11.72 11.02
C HIS A 323 -12.13 -12.20 9.58
N VAL A 324 -12.60 -13.43 9.40
CA VAL A 324 -12.81 -14.06 8.10
C VAL A 324 -14.31 -14.22 7.85
N PHE A 325 -14.74 -13.79 6.67
CA PHE A 325 -16.13 -13.89 6.22
C PHE A 325 -16.20 -14.70 4.93
N PRO A 326 -17.00 -15.77 4.88
CA PRO A 326 -17.30 -16.44 3.62
C PRO A 326 -17.93 -15.44 2.63
N TYR A 327 -17.42 -15.40 1.41
CA TYR A 327 -17.89 -14.49 0.38
C TYR A 327 -18.91 -15.17 -0.52
N LYS A 328 -20.05 -14.53 -0.74
CA LYS A 328 -21.08 -14.96 -1.70
C LYS A 328 -21.45 -13.86 -2.67
N GLU A 329 -21.47 -12.61 -2.21
CA GLU A 329 -21.94 -11.46 -2.96
C GLU A 329 -21.39 -10.15 -2.38
N LEU A 330 -21.42 -9.07 -3.16
CA LEU A 330 -20.88 -7.75 -2.78
C LEU A 330 -21.29 -7.25 -1.38
N LYS A 331 -22.52 -7.59 -0.94
CA LYS A 331 -23.03 -7.17 0.38
C LYS A 331 -22.30 -7.80 1.57
N ASP A 332 -21.55 -8.87 1.34
CA ASP A 332 -20.74 -9.54 2.37
C ASP A 332 -19.46 -8.75 2.68
N SER A 333 -19.08 -7.78 1.85
CA SER A 333 -17.94 -6.90 2.11
C SER A 333 -18.26 -5.83 3.14
N HIS A 334 -17.73 -6.01 4.36
CA HIS A 334 -17.83 -5.04 5.44
C HIS A 334 -17.14 -3.71 5.09
N GLU A 335 -15.96 -3.78 4.46
CA GLU A 335 -15.23 -2.57 4.06
C GLU A 335 -16.02 -1.77 3.02
N LEU A 336 -16.58 -2.43 2.01
CA LEU A 336 -17.34 -1.76 0.96
C LEU A 336 -18.60 -1.08 1.53
N ARG A 337 -19.25 -1.71 2.51
CA ARG A 337 -20.39 -1.13 3.24
C ARG A 337 -19.99 0.11 4.03
N GLU A 338 -18.88 0.05 4.78
CA GLU A 338 -18.40 1.19 5.57
C GLU A 338 -17.92 2.35 4.69
N LEU A 339 -17.21 2.07 3.59
CA LEU A 339 -16.78 3.06 2.61
C LEU A 339 -18.01 3.76 1.99
N THR A 340 -19.02 3.00 1.59
CA THR A 340 -20.27 3.55 1.02
C THR A 340 -21.00 4.44 2.03
N ALA A 341 -21.12 3.99 3.28
CA ALA A 341 -21.76 4.77 4.33
C ALA A 341 -20.99 6.07 4.62
N THR A 342 -19.65 6.01 4.64
CA THR A 342 -18.79 7.17 4.83
C THR A 342 -18.96 8.17 3.69
N ILE A 343 -18.88 7.71 2.44
CA ILE A 343 -19.05 8.54 1.25
C ILE A 343 -20.43 9.21 1.24
N ARG A 344 -21.51 8.47 1.51
CA ARG A 344 -22.87 9.04 1.56
C ARG A 344 -23.05 10.05 2.68
N LYS A 345 -22.43 9.82 3.84
CA LYS A 345 -22.44 10.77 4.96
C LYS A 345 -21.72 12.07 4.59
N GLU A 346 -20.58 11.98 3.92
CA GLU A 346 -19.84 13.17 3.50
C GLU A 346 -20.57 13.91 2.36
N LEU A 347 -21.20 13.18 1.44
CA LEU A 347 -22.05 13.77 0.41
C LEU A 347 -23.27 14.49 0.99
N SER A 348 -23.90 13.94 2.04
CA SER A 348 -25.07 14.59 2.65
C SER A 348 -24.70 15.88 3.38
N VAL A 349 -23.48 16.00 3.90
CA VAL A 349 -22.96 17.25 4.48
C VAL A 349 -22.74 18.31 3.39
N LEU A 350 -22.37 17.89 2.18
CA LEU A 350 -22.07 18.77 1.04
C LEU A 350 -23.31 19.11 0.19
N ASP A 351 -24.46 18.48 0.42
CA ASP A 351 -25.69 18.77 -0.31
C ASP A 351 -26.13 20.23 -0.04
N PRO A 352 -26.28 21.09 -1.08
CA PRO A 352 -26.75 22.46 -0.93
C PRO A 352 -28.09 22.60 -0.18
N ARG A 353 -28.91 21.54 -0.16
CA ARG A 353 -30.19 21.50 0.57
C ARG A 353 -30.02 21.36 2.08
N ASN A 354 -28.89 20.83 2.52
CA ASN A 354 -28.53 20.66 3.93
C ASN A 354 -27.64 21.80 4.44
N ILE A 355 -27.23 22.73 3.57
CA ILE A 355 -26.57 23.97 3.99
C ILE A 355 -27.63 24.80 4.74
N PRO A 356 -27.41 25.12 6.03
CA PRO A 356 -28.35 25.94 6.76
C PRO A 356 -28.56 27.26 6.02
N SER A 357 -29.81 27.69 5.89
CA SER A 357 -30.13 28.95 5.22
C SER A 357 -29.28 30.09 5.83
N ALA A 358 -28.88 31.07 5.01
CA ALA A 358 -28.05 32.20 5.46
C ALA A 358 -28.50 32.84 6.80
N PRO A 359 -29.82 32.97 7.10
CA PRO A 359 -30.27 33.45 8.41
C PRO A 359 -29.84 32.56 9.59
N VAL A 360 -29.84 31.24 9.42
CA VAL A 360 -29.45 30.26 10.45
C VAL A 360 -27.95 30.33 10.69
N VAL A 361 -27.14 30.35 9.62
CA VAL A 361 -25.67 30.50 9.71
C VAL A 361 -25.30 31.83 10.37
N ILE A 362 -25.98 32.92 10.02
CA ILE A 362 -25.76 34.23 10.65
C ILE A 362 -26.14 34.19 12.14
N SER A 363 -27.21 33.48 12.51
CA SER A 363 -27.62 33.35 13.91
C SER A 363 -26.64 32.50 14.74
N GLU A 364 -26.09 31.42 14.16
CA GLU A 364 -25.08 30.59 14.81
C GLU A 364 -23.76 31.35 14.95
N ILE A 365 -23.26 32.00 13.89
CA ILE A 365 -22.05 32.83 13.94
C ILE A 365 -22.21 33.95 14.98
N ARG A 366 -23.39 34.58 15.06
CA ARG A 366 -23.67 35.62 16.06
C ARG A 366 -23.71 35.04 17.47
N ALA A 367 -24.25 33.84 17.66
CA ALA A 367 -24.26 33.15 18.94
C ALA A 367 -22.84 32.72 19.37
N THR A 368 -22.04 32.16 18.46
CA THR A 368 -20.66 31.76 18.73
C THR A 368 -19.76 32.97 18.96
N LEU A 369 -19.86 34.03 18.15
CA LEU A 369 -19.16 35.30 18.41
C LEU A 369 -19.63 35.94 19.72
N GLY A 370 -20.94 35.86 20.01
CA GLY A 370 -21.51 36.26 21.29
C GLY A 370 -20.83 35.58 22.47
N GLN A 371 -20.76 34.24 22.44
CA GLN A 371 -20.12 33.44 23.48
C GLN A 371 -18.60 33.66 23.56
N THR A 372 -17.93 33.82 22.41
CA THR A 372 -16.46 33.93 22.36
C THR A 372 -15.98 35.32 22.80
N PHE A 373 -16.73 36.39 22.48
CA PHE A 373 -16.32 37.76 22.79
C PHE A 373 -16.95 38.34 24.06
N PHE A 374 -18.16 37.90 24.44
CA PHE A 374 -18.88 38.49 25.57
C PHE A 374 -19.05 37.53 26.76
N GLY A 375 -18.60 36.27 26.61
CA GLY A 375 -18.79 35.22 27.61
C GLY A 375 -20.28 34.90 27.84
N ASP A 376 -20.58 33.81 28.52
CA ASP A 376 -21.95 33.46 28.92
C ASP A 376 -22.52 34.55 29.86
N THR A 377 -23.11 35.58 29.27
CA THR A 377 -23.86 36.57 30.02
C THR A 377 -25.24 36.80 29.41
N VAL A 378 -26.20 36.32 30.19
CA VAL A 378 -27.61 36.70 30.29
C VAL A 378 -28.57 36.00 29.31
N ALA A 379 -29.32 35.05 29.88
CA ALA A 379 -30.54 34.49 29.33
C ALA A 379 -31.50 35.60 28.86
N PRO A 380 -32.26 35.40 27.78
CA PRO A 380 -33.19 36.40 27.29
C PRO A 380 -34.23 36.72 28.37
N VAL A 381 -34.25 37.99 28.80
CA VAL A 381 -35.35 38.55 29.58
C VAL A 381 -36.56 38.60 28.65
N ASP A 382 -37.54 37.75 28.92
CA ASP A 382 -38.88 37.82 28.36
C ASP A 382 -39.40 39.26 28.55
N THR A 383 -39.41 40.02 27.45
CA THR A 383 -40.09 41.31 27.41
C THR A 383 -41.53 41.04 26.99
N GLN A 384 -42.36 40.76 27.99
CA GLN A 384 -43.81 40.79 27.88
C GLN A 384 -44.23 42.22 27.47
N PRO A 385 -45.03 42.42 26.41
CA PRO A 385 -45.52 43.75 26.06
C PRO A 385 -46.69 44.12 26.98
N ASP A 386 -46.44 45.05 27.90
CA ASP A 386 -47.49 45.68 28.71
C ASP A 386 -48.38 46.56 27.82
N ALA A 387 -49.66 46.21 27.83
CA ALA A 387 -50.73 46.95 27.20
C ALA A 387 -51.02 48.24 27.99
N ASN A 388 -50.62 49.39 27.45
CA ASN A 388 -51.18 50.68 27.84
C ASN A 388 -52.55 50.86 27.16
N GLN A 389 -53.65 50.61 27.90
CA GLN A 389 -54.95 51.20 27.59
C GLN A 389 -55.19 52.45 28.45
N HIS A 390 -55.39 53.54 27.71
CA HIS A 390 -55.77 54.89 28.08
C HIS A 390 -56.64 55.09 29.32
N ALA A 391 -56.17 55.97 30.20
CA ALA A 391 -57.03 56.81 31.05
C ALA A 391 -57.42 58.09 30.28
N SER A 392 -58.71 58.39 30.23
CA SER A 392 -59.25 59.69 29.82
C SER A 392 -59.42 60.59 31.06
N PRO A 393 -59.10 61.90 31.00
CA PRO A 393 -59.52 62.85 32.01
C PRO A 393 -60.77 63.62 31.58
N THR A 394 -61.52 64.00 32.62
CA THR A 394 -62.82 64.63 32.64
C THR A 394 -62.74 66.17 32.57
N PHE A 395 -63.90 66.79 32.30
CA PHE A 395 -64.41 68.13 32.65
C PHE A 395 -64.41 69.22 31.57
N PRO A 396 -65.33 70.23 31.66
CA PRO A 396 -66.44 70.43 32.62
C PRO A 396 -67.85 70.22 32.05
#